data_AF-A0A968VYB6-F1
#
_entry.id   AF-A0A968VYB6-F1
#
_cell.length_a   1.000
_cell.length_b   1.000
_cell.length_c   1.000
_cell.angle_alpha   90.00
_cell.angle_beta   90.00
_cell.angle_gamma   90.00
#
_symmetry.space_group_name_H-M   'P 1'
#
loop_
_entity.id
_entity.type
_entity.pdbx_description
1 polymer ?
#
loop_
_entity_poly.entity_id
_entity_poly.type
_entity_poly.pdbx_seq_one_letter_code
_entity_poly.pdbx_strand_id
1 'polypeptide(L)'
;MPDNGAAVIVYGPHIGRHAGSEPGFMLRRLQSNISTSCGALWGVLSSQRQMKDKSLFNIDDIQLDTLELVLSGTRKNNILELTYSTFNVIEKQLHRIIEQSDYKNYAFPLFLLGGVIINTTAVNYFDVLTEQKIGKKGAPINTRFATEARSR
;
A
#
# COMPACT_ATOMS: atom_id res chain seq x y z
N MET A 1 -11.43 20.97 -4.40
CA MET A 1 -10.12 21.52 -3.99
C MET A 1 -10.29 23.02 -3.83
N PRO A 2 -9.56 23.68 -2.90
CA PRO A 2 -9.55 25.14 -2.82
C PRO A 2 -9.23 25.77 -4.18
N ASP A 3 -9.78 26.95 -4.46
CA ASP A 3 -9.44 27.70 -5.67
C ASP A 3 -7.94 27.94 -5.72
N ASN A 4 -7.33 27.68 -6.89
CA ASN A 4 -5.88 27.71 -7.10
C ASN A 4 -5.06 26.77 -6.19
N GLY A 5 -5.73 25.82 -5.52
CA GLY A 5 -5.11 24.84 -4.66
C GLY A 5 -4.45 23.69 -5.40
N ALA A 6 -3.98 22.72 -4.61
CA ALA A 6 -3.41 21.46 -5.07
C ALA A 6 -3.96 20.31 -4.24
N ALA A 7 -3.84 19.09 -4.76
CA ALA A 7 -4.17 17.87 -4.04
C ALA A 7 -2.90 17.07 -3.76
N VAL A 8 -2.83 16.45 -2.58
CA VAL A 8 -1.79 15.49 -2.21
C VAL A 8 -2.47 14.18 -1.81
N ILE A 9 -2.06 13.06 -2.40
CA ILE A 9 -2.47 11.72 -1.99
C ILE A 9 -1.25 11.02 -1.42
N VAL A 10 -1.32 10.67 -0.13
CA VAL A 10 -0.35 9.81 0.54
C VAL A 10 -0.94 8.40 0.59
N TYR A 11 -0.24 7.41 0.06
CA TYR A 11 -0.78 6.06 -0.08
C TYR A 11 0.30 4.99 0.12
N GLY A 12 -0.14 3.79 0.48
CA GLY A 12 0.76 2.70 0.76
C GLY A 12 0.13 1.60 1.60
N PRO A 13 0.69 0.38 1.57
CA PRO A 13 0.40 -0.62 2.58
C PRO A 13 1.13 -0.25 3.89
N HIS A 14 0.84 -1.02 4.94
CA HIS A 14 1.52 -0.85 6.22
C HIS A 14 2.01 -2.18 6.80
N ILE A 15 3.06 -2.11 7.61
CA ILE A 15 3.66 -3.27 8.28
C ILE A 15 4.04 -2.91 9.72
N GLY A 16 3.79 -3.83 10.64
CA GLY A 16 4.19 -3.68 12.05
C GLY A 16 5.64 -4.09 12.31
N ARG A 17 6.28 -3.40 13.25
CA ARG A 17 7.57 -3.77 13.83
C ARG A 17 7.54 -3.63 15.35
N HIS A 18 7.67 -4.74 16.05
CA HIS A 18 7.97 -4.79 17.48
C HIS A 18 9.43 -5.22 17.68
N ALA A 19 10.13 -4.69 18.69
CA ALA A 19 11.51 -5.09 18.95
C ALA A 19 11.61 -6.60 19.22
N GLY A 20 12.58 -7.27 18.60
CA GLY A 20 12.79 -8.71 18.77
C GLY A 20 11.77 -9.64 18.07
N SER A 21 10.72 -9.12 17.44
CA SER A 21 9.81 -9.93 16.61
C SER A 21 10.29 -10.01 15.15
N GLU A 22 9.71 -10.92 14.37
CA GLU A 22 9.76 -10.83 12.91
C GLU A 22 9.00 -9.57 12.43
N PRO A 23 9.30 -9.04 11.22
CA PRO A 23 8.47 -8.04 10.57
C PRO A 23 7.01 -8.51 10.45
N GLY A 24 6.07 -7.57 10.50
CA GLY A 24 4.65 -7.87 10.40
C GLY A 24 3.95 -8.08 11.74
N PHE A 25 4.61 -7.80 12.87
CA PHE A 25 4.05 -7.88 14.21
C PHE A 25 4.21 -6.59 14.99
N MET A 26 3.25 -6.29 15.84
CA MET A 26 3.28 -5.12 16.74
C MET A 26 2.59 -5.41 18.08
N LEU A 27 3.08 -4.77 19.15
CA LEU A 27 2.37 -4.67 20.41
C LEU A 27 1.50 -3.40 20.36
N ARG A 28 0.17 -3.57 20.31
CA ARG A 28 -0.75 -2.43 20.32
C ARG A 28 -1.03 -2.01 21.76
N ARG A 29 -1.40 -0.74 21.94
CA ARG A 29 -1.76 -0.19 23.26
C ARG A 29 -2.84 -1.06 23.91
N LEU A 30 -2.67 -1.36 25.20
CA LEU A 30 -3.57 -2.19 26.01
C LEU A 30 -3.64 -3.68 25.63
N GLN A 31 -2.82 -4.16 24.67
CA GLN A 31 -2.68 -5.59 24.44
C GLN A 31 -1.54 -6.15 25.29
N SER A 32 -1.73 -7.35 25.84
CA SER A 32 -0.67 -8.11 26.54
C SER A 32 0.26 -8.85 25.58
N ASN A 33 -0.22 -9.14 24.37
CA ASN A 33 0.47 -9.97 23.39
C ASN A 33 0.72 -9.23 22.07
N ILE A 34 1.83 -9.54 21.41
CA ILE A 34 2.09 -9.11 20.04
C ILE A 34 1.06 -9.74 19.09
N SER A 35 0.65 -8.97 18.07
CA SER A 35 -0.29 -9.43 17.05
C SER A 35 0.11 -8.95 15.66
N THR A 36 -0.52 -9.53 14.63
CA THR A 36 -0.20 -9.29 13.22
C THR A 36 -0.53 -7.86 12.77
N SER A 37 0.27 -7.33 11.85
CA SER A 37 0.10 -6.01 11.22
C SER A 37 0.85 -5.95 9.89
N CYS A 38 0.19 -5.84 8.73
CA CYS A 38 -1.25 -5.74 8.48
C CYS A 38 -1.97 -7.10 8.59
N GLY A 39 -3.07 -7.16 9.36
CA GLY A 39 -3.85 -8.39 9.54
C GLY A 39 -4.39 -8.97 8.22
N ALA A 40 -4.84 -8.12 7.30
CA ALA A 40 -5.37 -8.54 6.01
C ALA A 40 -4.28 -9.17 5.12
N LEU A 41 -3.06 -8.60 5.10
CA LEU A 41 -1.93 -9.19 4.37
C LEU A 41 -1.46 -10.51 4.97
N TRP A 42 -1.57 -10.67 6.30
CA TRP A 42 -1.38 -11.98 6.93
C TRP A 42 -2.46 -12.99 6.52
N GLY A 43 -3.71 -12.56 6.38
CA GLY A 43 -4.80 -13.37 5.83
C GLY A 43 -4.47 -13.86 4.41
N VAL A 44 -4.08 -12.94 3.52
CA VAL A 44 -3.66 -13.25 2.15
C VAL A 44 -2.47 -14.21 2.14
N LEU A 45 -1.42 -13.93 2.93
CA LEU A 45 -0.23 -14.79 3.00
C LEU A 45 -0.58 -16.21 3.47
N SER A 46 -1.48 -16.34 4.45
CA SER A 46 -1.97 -17.63 4.94
C SER A 46 -2.76 -18.38 3.86
N SER A 47 -3.63 -17.68 3.13
CA SER A 47 -4.39 -18.22 2.00
C SER A 47 -3.46 -18.73 0.89
N GLN A 48 -2.45 -17.93 0.52
CA GLN A 48 -1.44 -18.30 -0.48
C GLN A 48 -0.64 -19.55 -0.09
N ARG A 49 -0.27 -19.68 1.20
CA ARG A 49 0.46 -20.85 1.72
C ARG A 49 -0.38 -22.12 1.75
N GLN A 50 -1.67 -22.00 2.05
CA GLN A 50 -2.60 -23.14 2.09
C GLN A 50 -3.07 -23.58 0.71
N MET A 51 -2.70 -22.85 -0.36
CA MET A 51 -3.19 -23.07 -1.73
C MET A 51 -4.72 -23.19 -1.79
N LYS A 52 -5.42 -22.40 -0.97
CA LYS A 52 -6.89 -22.41 -0.98
C LYS A 52 -7.37 -21.92 -2.34
N ASP A 53 -8.11 -22.78 -3.02
CA ASP A 53 -8.83 -22.41 -4.22
C ASP A 53 -10.06 -21.60 -3.80
N LYS A 54 -10.02 -20.28 -4.03
CA LYS A 54 -11.16 -19.40 -3.75
C LYS A 54 -12.09 -19.42 -4.95
N SER A 55 -12.85 -20.51 -5.07
CA SER A 55 -13.85 -20.67 -6.12
C SER A 55 -15.10 -19.80 -5.91
N LEU A 56 -15.27 -19.19 -4.73
CA LEU A 56 -16.44 -18.39 -4.36
C LEU A 56 -16.02 -17.09 -3.66
N PHE A 57 -16.63 -15.99 -4.09
CA PHE A 57 -16.47 -14.66 -3.50
C PHE A 57 -17.41 -14.52 -2.30
N ASN A 58 -16.85 -14.23 -1.13
CA ASN A 58 -17.57 -14.03 0.10
C ASN A 58 -18.10 -12.59 0.18
N ILE A 59 -19.42 -12.44 0.07
CA ILE A 59 -20.10 -11.14 0.16
C ILE A 59 -19.97 -10.49 1.55
N ASP A 60 -19.71 -11.27 2.60
CA ASP A 60 -19.53 -10.75 3.95
C ASP A 60 -18.08 -10.27 4.18
N ASP A 61 -17.12 -10.65 3.32
CA ASP A 61 -15.70 -10.26 3.42
C ASP A 61 -15.11 -9.87 2.05
N ILE A 62 -15.88 -9.06 1.31
CA ILE A 62 -15.54 -8.58 -0.04
C ILE A 62 -14.16 -7.93 -0.09
N GLN A 63 -13.76 -7.22 0.97
CA GLN A 63 -12.49 -6.49 0.99
C GLN A 63 -11.29 -7.45 1.03
N LEU A 64 -11.33 -8.48 1.88
CA LEU A 64 -10.26 -9.48 1.90
C LEU A 64 -10.23 -10.30 0.62
N ASP A 65 -11.40 -10.68 0.10
CA ASP A 65 -11.50 -11.44 -1.14
C ASP A 65 -11.01 -10.65 -2.36
N THR A 66 -11.33 -9.36 -2.42
CA THR A 66 -10.78 -8.45 -3.44
C THR A 66 -9.26 -8.36 -3.30
N LEU A 67 -8.75 -8.22 -2.07
CA LEU A 67 -7.30 -8.13 -1.83
C LEU A 67 -6.59 -9.43 -2.26
N GLU A 68 -7.14 -10.59 -1.94
CA GLU A 68 -6.58 -11.88 -2.36
C GLU A 68 -6.62 -12.07 -3.88
N LEU A 69 -7.73 -11.70 -4.52
CA LEU A 69 -7.86 -11.75 -5.98
C LEU A 69 -6.80 -10.88 -6.66
N VAL A 70 -6.67 -9.64 -6.21
CA VAL A 70 -5.72 -8.67 -6.77
C VAL A 70 -4.27 -9.12 -6.52
N LEU A 71 -3.98 -9.74 -5.37
CA LEU A 71 -2.64 -10.21 -5.01
C LEU A 71 -2.35 -11.65 -5.48
N SER A 72 -3.28 -12.33 -6.13
CA SER A 72 -3.15 -13.72 -6.58
C SER A 72 -1.92 -13.96 -7.49
N GLY A 73 -1.59 -12.98 -8.34
CA GLY A 73 -0.40 -12.99 -9.21
C GLY A 73 0.92 -12.61 -8.51
N THR A 74 0.88 -12.32 -7.21
CA THR A 74 2.05 -11.85 -6.43
C THR A 74 2.40 -12.79 -5.28
N ARG A 75 2.18 -14.10 -5.41
CA ARG A 75 2.44 -15.07 -4.33
C ARG A 75 3.81 -14.88 -3.70
N LYS A 76 3.85 -14.70 -2.37
CA LYS A 76 5.08 -14.54 -1.57
C LYS A 76 5.13 -15.53 -0.43
N ASN A 77 6.34 -15.75 0.09
CA ASN A 77 6.57 -16.63 1.22
C ASN A 77 6.75 -15.88 2.54
N ASN A 78 7.01 -14.56 2.49
CA ASN A 78 7.13 -13.72 3.68
C ASN A 78 6.31 -12.43 3.56
N ILE A 79 5.96 -11.88 4.73
CA ILE A 79 5.08 -10.71 4.85
C ILE A 79 5.73 -9.42 4.34
N LEU A 80 7.06 -9.31 4.42
CA LEU A 80 7.79 -8.13 3.99
C LEU A 80 7.70 -7.99 2.46
N GLU A 81 8.03 -9.05 1.72
CA GLU A 81 7.88 -9.09 0.26
C GLU A 81 6.44 -8.89 -0.19
N LEU A 82 5.48 -9.46 0.54
CA LEU A 82 4.06 -9.28 0.23
C LEU A 82 3.65 -7.81 0.42
N THR A 83 4.17 -7.15 1.46
CA THR A 83 3.93 -5.72 1.70
C THR A 83 4.44 -4.87 0.55
N TYR A 84 5.68 -5.06 0.10
CA TYR A 84 6.22 -4.32 -1.05
C TYR A 84 5.54 -4.68 -2.37
N SER A 85 5.09 -5.92 -2.57
CA SER A 85 4.31 -6.30 -3.75
C SER A 85 2.94 -5.63 -3.75
N THR A 86 2.32 -5.52 -2.56
CA THR A 86 1.07 -4.81 -2.36
C THR A 86 1.21 -3.32 -2.68
N PHE A 87 2.35 -2.71 -2.38
CA PHE A 87 2.62 -1.32 -2.78
C PHE A 87 2.48 -1.13 -4.30
N ASN A 88 3.13 -1.97 -5.10
CA ASN A 88 3.07 -1.91 -6.57
C ASN A 88 1.63 -2.07 -7.09
N VAL A 89 0.86 -2.94 -6.44
CA VAL A 89 -0.56 -3.15 -6.74
C VAL A 89 -1.40 -1.91 -6.43
N ILE A 90 -1.22 -1.32 -5.25
CA ILE A 90 -1.93 -0.10 -4.84
C ILE A 90 -1.58 1.04 -5.79
N GLU A 91 -0.30 1.22 -6.13
CA GLU A 91 0.14 2.24 -7.07
C GLU A 91 -0.55 2.07 -8.43
N LYS A 92 -0.53 0.85 -9.00
CA LYS A 92 -1.20 0.57 -10.28
C LYS A 92 -2.70 0.85 -10.24
N GLN A 93 -3.37 0.51 -9.15
CA GLN A 93 -4.80 0.79 -8.99
C GLN A 93 -5.09 2.29 -8.85
N LEU A 94 -4.28 3.01 -8.06
CA LEU A 94 -4.42 4.45 -7.88
C LEU A 94 -4.26 5.19 -9.22
N HIS A 95 -3.23 4.82 -9.99
CA HIS A 95 -3.02 5.36 -11.34
C HIS A 95 -4.22 5.09 -12.25
N ARG A 96 -4.74 3.86 -12.25
CA ARG A 96 -5.96 3.53 -13.02
C ARG A 96 -7.16 4.36 -12.59
N ILE A 97 -7.39 4.56 -11.29
CA ILE A 97 -8.48 5.40 -10.78
C ILE A 97 -8.32 6.83 -11.29
N ILE A 98 -7.11 7.39 -11.22
CA ILE A 98 -6.83 8.75 -11.69
C ILE A 98 -7.08 8.85 -13.21
N GLU A 99 -6.62 7.87 -13.99
CA GLU A 99 -6.80 7.83 -15.45
C GLU A 99 -8.27 7.73 -15.88
N GLN A 100 -9.09 6.97 -15.13
CA GLN A 100 -10.51 6.76 -15.37
C GLN A 100 -11.39 7.86 -14.77
N SER A 101 -10.84 8.65 -13.84
CA SER A 101 -11.55 9.79 -13.25
C SER A 101 -11.60 10.98 -14.21
N ASP A 102 -12.48 11.92 -13.89
CA ASP A 102 -12.57 13.19 -14.60
C ASP A 102 -11.43 14.18 -14.26
N TYR A 103 -10.40 13.73 -13.51
CA TYR A 103 -9.29 14.56 -13.04
C TYR A 103 -8.64 15.41 -14.15
N LYS A 104 -8.54 14.87 -15.37
CA LYS A 104 -7.95 15.58 -16.52
C LYS A 104 -8.67 16.89 -16.87
N ASN A 105 -9.93 17.03 -16.49
CA ASN A 105 -10.74 18.23 -16.72
C ASN A 105 -10.59 19.28 -15.61
N TYR A 106 -9.89 18.96 -14.52
CA TYR A 106 -9.60 19.90 -13.44
C TYR A 106 -8.25 20.61 -13.63
N ALA A 107 -8.20 21.88 -13.24
CA ALA A 107 -7.04 22.76 -13.41
C ALA A 107 -6.14 22.86 -12.18
N PHE A 108 -6.12 21.86 -11.29
CA PHE A 108 -5.23 21.81 -10.12
C PHE A 108 -4.19 20.69 -10.26
N PRO A 109 -2.96 20.86 -9.74
CA PRO A 109 -1.95 19.82 -9.73
C PRO A 109 -2.25 18.76 -8.64
N LEU A 110 -1.92 17.51 -8.94
CA LEU A 110 -2.02 16.37 -8.02
C LEU A 110 -0.63 15.83 -7.72
N PHE A 111 -0.31 15.70 -6.45
CA PHE A 111 0.93 15.12 -5.95
C PHE A 111 0.64 13.75 -5.34
N LEU A 112 1.43 12.76 -5.71
CA LEU A 112 1.33 11.41 -5.20
C LEU A 112 2.59 11.11 -4.39
N LEU A 113 2.41 10.71 -3.13
CA LEU A 113 3.48 10.26 -2.23
C LEU A 113 3.20 8.82 -1.83
N GLY A 114 3.87 7.90 -2.52
CA GLY A 114 3.72 6.45 -2.33
C GLY A 114 4.82 5.89 -1.44
N GLY A 115 4.47 5.01 -0.52
CA GLY A 115 5.46 4.37 0.35
C GLY A 115 4.91 3.22 1.18
N VAL A 116 5.71 2.72 2.12
CA VAL A 116 5.28 1.73 3.12
C VAL A 116 5.24 2.40 4.49
N ILE A 117 4.07 2.32 5.15
CA ILE A 117 3.91 2.81 6.52
C ILE A 117 4.45 1.75 7.48
N ILE A 118 5.40 2.12 8.33
CA ILE A 118 6.01 1.21 9.30
C ILE A 118 5.50 1.58 10.69
N ASN A 119 4.67 0.72 11.26
CA ASN A 119 4.09 0.94 12.58
C ASN A 119 4.99 0.36 13.67
N THR A 120 5.39 1.20 14.63
CA THR A 120 6.10 0.75 15.84
C THR A 120 5.31 1.13 17.10
N THR A 121 5.80 0.73 18.28
CA THR A 121 5.14 1.06 19.55
C THR A 121 5.29 2.54 19.94
N ALA A 122 6.38 3.20 19.53
CA ALA A 122 6.67 4.58 19.94
C ALA A 122 6.34 5.61 18.84
N VAL A 123 6.86 5.41 17.63
CA VAL A 123 6.71 6.32 16.50
C VAL A 123 6.47 5.56 15.20
N ASN A 124 5.71 6.12 14.28
CA ASN A 124 5.54 5.54 12.94
C ASN A 124 6.55 6.14 11.97
N TYR A 125 7.00 5.32 11.02
CA TYR A 125 7.84 5.76 9.91
C TYR A 125 7.09 5.60 8.58
N PHE A 126 7.59 6.27 7.55
CA PHE A 126 7.10 6.14 6.19
C PHE A 126 8.29 5.98 5.25
N ASP A 127 8.44 4.79 4.69
CA ASP A 127 9.47 4.48 3.69
C ASP A 127 8.98 4.95 2.32
N VAL A 128 9.46 6.11 1.86
CA VAL A 128 9.04 6.71 0.59
C VAL A 128 9.60 5.89 -0.57
N LEU A 129 8.72 5.44 -1.47
CA LEU A 129 9.07 4.66 -2.65
C LEU A 129 8.86 5.45 -3.94
N THR A 130 7.79 6.23 -4.03
CA THR A 130 7.50 7.06 -5.21
C THR A 130 7.02 8.46 -4.85
N GLU A 131 7.51 9.43 -5.62
CA GLU A 131 7.08 10.82 -5.56
C GLU A 131 6.72 11.26 -6.98
N GLN A 132 5.48 11.67 -7.20
CA GLN A 132 4.99 12.00 -8.53
C GLN A 132 4.17 13.28 -8.52
N LYS A 133 4.30 14.07 -9.59
CA LYS A 133 3.46 15.24 -9.84
C LYS A 133 2.68 15.03 -11.13
N ILE A 134 1.36 14.98 -11.04
CA ILE A 134 0.50 14.94 -12.22
C ILE A 134 0.12 16.38 -12.55
N GLY A 135 0.53 16.84 -13.73
CA GLY A 135 0.33 18.20 -14.20
C GLY A 135 -1.13 18.57 -14.43
N LYS A 136 -1.37 19.87 -14.68
CA LYS A 136 -2.68 20.36 -15.15
C LYS A 136 -2.98 19.72 -16.52
N LYS A 137 -4.22 19.28 -16.76
CA LYS A 137 -4.67 18.61 -18.00
C LYS A 137 -4.02 17.25 -18.30
N GLY A 138 -3.58 16.50 -17.29
CA GLY A 138 -3.14 15.11 -17.46
C GLY A 138 -1.81 14.91 -18.18
N ALA A 139 -1.00 15.97 -18.37
CA ALA A 139 0.37 15.83 -18.83
C ALA A 139 1.22 15.22 -17.69
N PRO A 140 1.97 14.13 -17.94
CA PRO A 140 2.87 13.58 -16.93
C PRO A 140 4.01 14.58 -16.69
N ILE A 141 4.26 14.94 -15.43
CA ILE A 141 5.37 15.83 -15.05
C ILE A 141 6.26 15.08 -14.04
N ASN A 142 7.45 14.66 -14.50
CA ASN A 142 8.58 14.16 -13.70
C ASN A 142 8.25 13.16 -12.58
N THR A 143 8.39 11.87 -12.87
CA THR A 143 8.68 10.83 -11.89
C THR A 143 10.13 10.97 -11.42
N ARG A 144 10.36 11.26 -10.14
CA ARG A 144 11.65 10.95 -9.49
C ARG A 144 11.47 9.61 -8.78
N PHE A 145 12.22 8.60 -9.22
CA PHE A 145 12.30 7.34 -8.50
C PHE A 145 13.18 7.54 -7.27
N ALA A 146 12.68 7.23 -6.08
CA ALA A 146 13.48 7.16 -4.87
C ALA A 146 14.29 5.85 -4.84
N THR A 147 15.06 5.54 -5.89
CA THR A 147 15.85 4.30 -5.99
C THR A 147 17.36 4.49 -5.94
N GLU A 148 17.89 5.73 -5.95
CA GLU A 148 19.35 5.94 -5.94
C GLU A 148 20.02 5.79 -4.56
N ALA A 149 19.29 5.51 -3.48
CA ALA A 149 19.87 5.43 -2.13
C ALA A 149 20.01 4.01 -1.54
N ARG A 150 19.65 2.93 -2.26
CA ARG A 150 19.68 1.56 -1.72
C ARG A 150 20.92 0.73 -2.11
N SER A 151 22.06 1.38 -2.36
CA SER A 151 23.37 0.71 -2.38
C SER A 151 24.23 1.25 -1.24
N ARG A 152 24.23 0.53 -0.11
CA ARG A 152 25.28 0.51 0.93
C ARG A 152 24.94 -0.54 1.97
#